data_AF-Q91ZH8-F1
#
_entry.id   AF-Q91ZH8-F1
#
_cell.length_a   1.000
_cell.length_b   1.000
_cell.length_c   1.000
_cell.angle_alpha   90.00
_cell.angle_beta   90.00
_cell.angle_gamma   90.00
#
_symmetry.space_group_name_H-M   'P 1'
#
loop_
_entity.id
_entity.type
_entity.pdbx_description
1 polymer ?
#
loop_
_entity_poly.entity_id
_entity_poly.type
_entity_poly.pdbx_seq_one_letter_code
_entity_poly.pdbx_strand_id
1 'polypeptide(L)'
;EESFKTLFWSIFGLSEVISVVLKYDHKFIENIGYVLYGVYNVTMVVVLLNMLIAMINNSYQEIEEDADVEWKFARAKLWLSYFDEGRTLPAPFNLVPSPKSFYYLIIRIKMCLIKLCKSKAKSCENDLEMGT
;
A
#
# COMPACT_ATOMS: atom_id res chain seq x y z
N GLU A 1 7.30 -1.59 28.81
CA GLU A 1 7.92 -1.28 27.51
C GLU A 1 9.34 -1.85 27.40
N GLU A 2 10.17 -1.68 28.44
CA GLU A 2 11.56 -2.19 28.46
C GLU A 2 11.67 -3.70 28.26
N SER A 3 10.81 -4.50 28.90
CA SER A 3 10.82 -5.98 28.75
C SER A 3 10.56 -6.43 27.31
N PHE A 4 9.73 -5.73 26.54
CA PHE A 4 9.51 -6.04 25.12
C PHE A 4 10.75 -5.73 24.29
N LYS A 5 11.40 -4.59 24.55
CA LYS A 5 12.65 -4.21 23.85
C LYS A 5 13.74 -5.26 24.10
N THR A 6 13.93 -5.71 25.35
CA THR A 6 14.90 -6.75 25.69
C THR A 6 14.62 -8.07 24.97
N LEU A 7 13.36 -8.53 24.94
CA LEU A 7 12.99 -9.77 24.24
C LEU A 7 13.11 -9.64 22.71
N PHE A 8 12.75 -8.49 22.15
CA PHE A 8 12.91 -8.23 20.72
C PHE A 8 14.38 -8.27 20.30
N TRP A 9 15.26 -7.59 21.05
CA TRP A 9 16.69 -7.59 20.77
C TRP A 9 17.36 -8.94 21.05
N SER A 10 16.77 -9.80 21.89
CA SER A 10 17.32 -11.14 22.16
C SER A 10 17.21 -12.07 20.96
N ILE A 11 16.19 -11.92 20.11
CA ILE A 11 16.04 -12.68 18.87
C ILE A 11 17.26 -12.49 17.95
N PHE A 12 17.84 -11.28 17.96
CA PHE A 12 19.03 -10.92 17.20
C PHE A 12 20.36 -11.20 17.94
N GLY A 13 20.30 -11.75 19.15
CA GLY A 13 21.49 -11.98 19.99
C GLY A 13 22.09 -10.71 20.60
N LEU A 14 21.38 -9.58 20.56
CA LEU A 14 21.84 -8.26 21.03
C LEU A 14 21.34 -7.91 22.45
N SER A 15 20.65 -8.83 23.12
CA SER A 15 20.14 -8.60 24.48
C SER A 15 21.21 -8.92 25.53
N GLU A 16 21.44 -7.98 26.45
CA GLU A 16 22.26 -8.24 27.64
C GLU A 16 21.57 -9.29 28.53
N VAL A 17 22.25 -10.42 28.76
CA VAL A 17 21.79 -11.51 29.66
C VAL A 17 21.62 -11.04 31.13
N ILE A 18 22.02 -9.81 31.43
CA ILE A 18 22.17 -9.22 32.76
C ILE A 18 20.86 -8.59 33.27
N SER A 19 19.84 -8.39 32.43
CA SER A 19 18.57 -7.75 32.86
C SER A 19 17.67 -8.64 33.74
N VAL A 20 18.05 -9.90 33.98
CA VAL A 20 17.32 -10.85 34.86
C VAL A 20 17.85 -10.80 36.30
N VAL A 21 18.91 -10.03 36.59
CA VAL A 21 19.43 -9.88 37.95
C VAL A 21 18.53 -8.92 38.73
N LEU A 22 17.61 -9.49 39.50
CA LEU A 22 16.82 -8.76 40.50
C LEU A 22 17.76 -8.26 41.61
N LYS A 23 17.56 -7.03 42.09
CA LYS A 23 18.30 -6.45 43.23
C LYS A 23 18.06 -7.17 44.57
N TYR A 24 17.24 -8.22 44.61
CA TYR A 24 16.89 -8.98 45.81
C TYR A 24 17.33 -10.44 45.68
N ASP A 25 17.85 -11.01 46.77
CA ASP A 25 18.51 -12.32 46.89
C ASP A 25 17.54 -13.53 46.80
N HIS A 26 16.59 -13.48 45.87
CA HIS A 26 15.62 -14.56 45.62
C HIS A 26 16.09 -15.47 44.49
N LYS A 27 17.09 -16.30 44.81
CA LYS A 27 17.70 -17.28 43.90
C LYS A 27 16.69 -18.19 43.15
N PHE A 28 15.52 -18.44 43.74
CA PHE A 28 14.46 -19.22 43.10
C PHE A 28 13.82 -18.50 41.90
N ILE A 29 13.52 -17.21 42.05
CA ILE A 29 12.87 -16.40 41.01
C ILE A 29 13.86 -16.16 39.86
N GLU A 30 15.13 -15.92 40.19
CA GLU A 30 16.20 -15.76 39.20
C GLU A 30 16.39 -17.02 38.34
N ASN A 31 16.43 -18.20 38.97
CA ASN A 31 16.53 -19.48 38.24
C ASN A 31 15.34 -19.70 37.29
N ILE A 32 14.11 -19.40 37.74
CA ILE A 32 12.93 -19.50 36.88
C ILE A 32 13.03 -18.51 35.71
N GLY A 33 13.51 -17.28 35.96
CA GLY A 33 13.73 -16.26 34.94
C GLY A 33 14.69 -16.72 33.84
N TYR A 34 15.83 -17.33 34.22
CA TYR A 34 16.78 -17.89 33.25
C TYR A 34 16.19 -19.04 32.44
N VAL A 35 15.44 -19.95 33.07
CA VAL A 35 14.81 -21.08 32.37
C VAL A 35 13.75 -20.57 31.38
N LEU A 36 12.88 -19.65 31.79
CA LEU A 36 11.87 -19.06 30.91
C LEU A 36 12.51 -18.32 29.74
N TYR A 37 13.56 -17.53 29.99
CA TYR A 37 14.30 -16.83 28.93
C TYR A 37 15.01 -17.81 27.98
N GLY A 38 15.57 -18.90 28.51
CA GLY A 38 16.19 -19.95 27.70
C GLY A 38 15.19 -20.64 26.78
N VAL A 39 14.05 -21.09 27.32
CA VAL A 39 12.98 -21.74 26.53
C VAL A 39 12.40 -20.78 25.49
N TYR A 40 12.24 -19.50 25.84
CA TYR A 40 11.80 -18.46 24.90
C TYR A 40 12.76 -18.35 23.71
N ASN A 41 14.06 -18.19 23.95
CA ASN A 41 15.05 -18.04 22.87
C ASN A 41 15.17 -19.32 22.03
N VAL A 42 15.16 -20.51 22.64
CA VAL A 42 15.18 -21.78 21.87
C VAL A 42 13.94 -21.88 20.97
N THR A 43 12.76 -21.60 21.49
CA THR A 43 11.52 -21.72 20.69
C THR A 43 11.47 -20.68 19.59
N MET A 44 11.76 -19.41 19.90
CA MET A 44 11.66 -18.30 18.94
C MET A 44 12.75 -18.37 17.87
N VAL A 45 14.01 -18.58 18.27
CA VAL A 45 15.15 -18.49 17.34
C VAL A 45 15.40 -19.81 16.63
N VAL A 46 15.25 -20.95 17.30
CA VAL A 46 15.55 -22.25 16.67
C VAL A 46 14.32 -22.83 16.01
N VAL A 47 13.20 -22.94 16.72
CA VAL A 47 12.02 -23.64 16.20
C VAL A 47 11.26 -22.78 15.18
N LEU A 48 10.83 -21.58 15.57
CA LEU A 48 9.99 -20.74 14.71
C LEU A 48 10.74 -20.24 13.48
N LEU A 49 12.01 -19.84 13.61
CA LEU A 49 12.82 -19.40 12.48
C LEU A 49 13.00 -20.53 11.46
N ASN A 50 13.30 -21.76 11.91
CA ASN A 50 13.44 -22.90 11.02
C ASN A 50 12.13 -23.25 10.31
N MET A 51 10.99 -23.12 11.01
CA MET A 51 9.67 -23.32 10.39
C MET A 51 9.34 -22.22 9.37
N LEU A 52 9.73 -20.97 9.66
CA LEU A 52 9.55 -19.86 8.71
C LEU A 52 10.40 -20.08 7.45
N ILE A 53 11.67 -20.44 7.60
CA ILE A 53 12.53 -20.77 6.45
C ILE A 53 11.94 -21.93 5.66
N ALA A 54 11.47 -22.99 6.32
CA ALA A 54 10.85 -24.13 5.65
C ALA A 54 9.60 -23.73 4.86
N MET A 55 8.73 -22.89 5.44
CA MET A 55 7.54 -22.38 4.76
C MET A 55 7.90 -21.49 3.56
N ILE A 56 8.86 -20.58 3.72
CA ILE A 56 9.34 -19.71 2.64
C ILE A 56 9.94 -20.55 1.51
N ASN A 57 10.74 -21.56 1.83
CA ASN A 57 11.34 -22.44 0.81
C ASN A 57 10.27 -23.19 0.02
N ASN A 58 9.22 -23.69 0.69
CA ASN A 58 8.12 -24.35 0.01
C ASN A 58 7.33 -23.36 -0.87
N SER A 59 6.99 -22.18 -0.34
CA SER A 59 6.28 -21.16 -1.13
C SER A 59 7.13 -20.62 -2.28
N TYR A 60 8.45 -20.56 -2.12
CA TYR A 60 9.36 -20.11 -3.17
C TYR A 60 9.37 -21.07 -4.35
N GLN A 61 9.40 -22.38 -4.09
CA GLN A 61 9.32 -23.40 -5.14
C GLN A 61 8.02 -23.29 -5.94
N GLU A 62 6.88 -23.14 -5.24
CA GLU A 62 5.57 -22.95 -5.89
C GLU A 62 5.54 -21.68 -6.76
N ILE A 63 6.06 -20.56 -6.26
CA ILE A 63 6.10 -19.29 -7.02
C ILE A 63 7.09 -19.38 -8.20
N GLU A 64 8.22 -20.04 -8.03
CA GLU A 64 9.27 -20.15 -9.06
C GLU A 64 8.76 -20.87 -10.32
N GLU A 65 7.89 -21.87 -10.17
CA GLU A 65 7.29 -22.60 -11.29
C GLU A 65 6.50 -21.68 -12.24
N ASP A 66 5.82 -20.66 -11.71
CA ASP A 66 4.98 -19.72 -12.49
C ASP A 66 5.59 -18.31 -12.65
N ALA A 67 6.75 -18.04 -12.05
CA ALA A 67 7.37 -16.71 -11.98
C ALA A 67 7.52 -16.03 -13.34
N ASP A 68 7.84 -16.81 -14.38
CA ASP A 68 8.03 -16.34 -15.75
C ASP A 68 6.73 -15.79 -16.37
N VAL A 69 5.59 -16.43 -16.07
CA VAL A 69 4.26 -16.03 -16.55
C VAL A 69 3.79 -14.82 -15.76
N GLU A 70 3.92 -14.87 -14.42
CA GLU A 70 3.52 -13.77 -13.54
C GLU A 70 4.30 -12.48 -13.82
N TRP A 71 5.63 -12.56 -14.01
CA TRP A 71 6.41 -11.38 -14.38
C TRP A 71 5.89 -10.83 -15.70
N LYS A 72 5.70 -11.68 -16.72
CA LYS A 72 5.30 -11.22 -18.06
C LYS A 72 3.92 -10.59 -18.03
N PHE A 73 3.02 -11.11 -17.20
CA PHE A 73 1.71 -10.53 -16.93
C PHE A 73 1.82 -9.17 -16.24
N ALA A 74 2.59 -9.05 -15.15
CA ALA A 74 2.81 -7.79 -14.46
C ALA A 74 3.45 -6.74 -15.39
N ARG A 75 4.40 -7.17 -16.23
CA ARG A 75 5.02 -6.34 -17.27
C ARG A 75 3.99 -5.90 -18.30
N ALA A 76 3.16 -6.79 -18.84
CA ALA A 76 2.12 -6.42 -19.78
C ALA A 76 1.11 -5.43 -19.17
N LYS A 77 0.74 -5.62 -17.90
CA LYS A 77 -0.14 -4.71 -17.15
C LYS A 77 0.48 -3.33 -17.01
N LEU A 78 1.79 -3.26 -16.71
CA LEU A 78 2.53 -2.00 -16.68
C LEU A 78 2.50 -1.32 -18.06
N TRP A 79 2.82 -2.04 -19.13
CA TRP A 79 2.79 -1.50 -20.49
C TRP A 79 1.38 -1.03 -20.89
N LEU A 80 0.33 -1.79 -20.55
CA LEU A 80 -1.06 -1.41 -20.79
C LEU A 80 -1.41 -0.10 -20.05
N SER A 81 -0.93 0.08 -18.81
CA SER A 81 -1.14 1.34 -18.07
C SER A 81 -0.51 2.56 -18.76
N TYR A 82 0.54 2.37 -19.57
CA TYR A 82 1.12 3.43 -20.40
C TYR A 82 0.36 3.64 -21.72
N PHE A 83 -0.26 2.60 -22.27
CA PHE A 83 -1.03 2.71 -23.52
C PHE A 83 -2.42 3.31 -23.31
N ASP A 84 -3.05 3.09 -22.16
CA ASP A 84 -4.47 3.38 -21.95
C ASP A 84 -4.77 4.78 -21.37
N GLU A 85 -3.77 5.63 -21.11
CA GLU A 85 -3.99 6.97 -20.56
C GLU A 85 -3.39 8.09 -21.42
N GLY A 86 -4.28 9.00 -21.87
CA GLY A 86 -3.99 10.28 -22.52
C GLY A 86 -3.27 11.32 -21.65
N ARG A 87 -2.36 10.87 -20.78
CA ARG A 87 -1.39 11.67 -20.02
C ARG A 87 0.01 11.21 -20.42
N THR A 88 0.35 11.44 -21.67
CA THR A 88 1.64 11.12 -22.30
C THR A 88 2.81 11.96 -21.78
N LEU A 89 2.72 12.51 -20.56
CA LEU A 89 3.67 13.47 -20.01
C LEU A 89 4.03 13.05 -18.57
N PRO A 90 5.33 12.80 -18.27
CA PRO A 90 5.76 12.47 -16.91
C PRO A 90 5.39 13.61 -15.96
N ALA A 91 5.09 13.33 -14.69
CA ALA A 91 5.06 14.38 -13.66
C ALA A 91 6.41 15.12 -13.71
N PRO A 92 6.49 16.45 -13.92
CA PRO A 92 5.53 17.56 -13.66
C PRO A 92 4.73 18.10 -14.87
N PHE A 93 4.83 17.51 -16.06
CA PHE A 93 4.19 18.03 -17.29
C PHE A 93 2.73 17.60 -17.49
N ASN A 94 2.20 16.77 -16.58
CA ASN A 94 0.79 16.38 -16.50
C ASN A 94 -0.18 17.55 -16.17
N LEU A 95 0.36 18.74 -15.83
CA LEU A 95 -0.41 19.95 -15.51
C LEU A 95 -0.69 20.85 -16.71
N VAL A 96 -0.01 20.68 -17.85
CA VAL A 96 -0.30 21.44 -19.07
C VAL A 96 -1.31 20.63 -19.89
N PRO A 97 -2.60 21.01 -19.93
CA PRO A 97 -3.56 20.30 -20.74
C PRO A 97 -3.09 20.37 -22.19
N SER A 98 -3.09 19.24 -22.89
CA SER A 98 -2.73 19.25 -24.31
C SER A 98 -3.61 20.27 -25.05
N PRO A 99 -3.09 20.99 -26.07
CA PRO A 99 -3.87 21.98 -26.83
C PRO A 99 -5.19 21.42 -27.38
N LYS A 100 -5.26 20.10 -27.62
CA LYS A 100 -6.49 19.39 -28.02
C LYS A 100 -7.55 19.35 -26.91
N SER A 101 -7.16 19.20 -25.65
CA SER A 101 -8.09 19.21 -24.51
C SER A 101 -8.80 20.56 -24.38
N PHE A 102 -8.07 21.67 -24.56
CA PHE A 102 -8.66 23.01 -24.59
C PHE A 102 -9.66 23.20 -25.75
N TYR A 103 -9.33 22.69 -26.94
CA TYR A 103 -10.24 22.77 -28.09
C TYR A 103 -11.58 22.04 -27.81
N TYR A 104 -11.53 20.82 -27.27
CA TYR A 104 -12.75 20.09 -26.87
C TYR A 104 -13.51 20.78 -25.74
N LEU A 105 -12.81 21.38 -24.76
CA LEU A 105 -13.43 22.16 -23.69
C LEU A 105 -14.20 23.37 -24.23
N ILE A 106 -13.59 24.14 -25.14
CA ILE A 106 -14.22 25.33 -25.76
C ILE A 106 -15.46 24.92 -26.57
N ILE A 107 -15.40 23.82 -27.32
CA ILE A 107 -16.57 23.29 -28.05
C ILE A 107 -17.68 22.91 -27.08
N ARG A 108 -17.36 22.22 -25.97
CA ARG A 108 -18.38 21.86 -24.97
C ARG A 108 -19.00 23.07 -24.30
N ILE A 109 -18.21 24.10 -23.98
CA ILE A 109 -18.71 25.37 -23.43
C ILE A 109 -19.63 26.06 -24.44
N LYS A 110 -19.22 26.15 -25.72
CA LYS A 110 -20.07 26.74 -26.77
C LYS A 110 -21.39 25.98 -26.97
N MET A 111 -21.36 24.65 -27.00
CA MET A 111 -22.60 23.86 -27.08
C MET A 111 -23.48 24.05 -25.84
N CYS A 112 -22.89 24.13 -24.65
CA CYS A 112 -23.64 24.39 -23.42
C CYS A 112 -24.31 25.77 -23.45
N LEU A 113 -23.59 26.80 -23.90
CA LEU A 113 -24.13 28.16 -24.05
C LEU A 113 -25.26 28.22 -25.09
N ILE A 114 -25.12 27.54 -26.23
CA ILE A 114 -26.19 27.47 -27.24
C ILE A 114 -27.43 26.77 -26.67
N LYS A 115 -27.26 25.69 -25.89
CA LYS A 115 -28.38 25.02 -25.19
C LYS A 115 -29.04 25.94 -24.17
N LEU A 116 -28.25 26.68 -23.38
CA LEU A 116 -28.76 27.63 -22.39
C LEU A 116 -29.50 28.80 -23.06
N CYS A 117 -28.98 29.36 -24.15
CA CYS A 117 -29.68 30.40 -24.92
C CYS A 117 -30.97 29.89 -25.56
N LYS A 118 -30.97 28.67 -26.12
CA LYS A 118 -32.21 28.05 -26.61
C LYS A 118 -33.20 27.76 -25.48
N SER A 119 -32.73 27.35 -24.31
CA SER A 119 -33.58 27.13 -23.13
C SER A 119 -34.15 28.44 -22.59
N LYS A 120 -33.39 29.53 -22.60
CA LYS A 120 -33.85 30.87 -22.18
C LYS A 120 -34.85 31.47 -23.17
N ALA A 121 -34.63 31.29 -24.47
CA ALA A 121 -35.57 31.72 -25.50
C ALA A 121 -36.92 30.99 -25.36
N LYS A 122 -36.88 29.68 -25.07
CA LYS A 122 -38.09 28.88 -24.83
C LYS A 122 -38.82 29.21 -23.53
N SER A 123 -38.09 29.61 -22.47
CA SER A 123 -38.71 30.10 -21.23
C SER A 123 -39.41 31.45 -21.42
N CYS A 124 -38.79 32.39 -22.15
CA CYS A 124 -39.36 33.72 -22.40
C CYS A 124 -40.61 33.68 -23.29
N GLU A 125 -40.71 32.69 -24.18
CA GLU A 125 -41.91 32.46 -25.00
C GLU A 125 -43.05 31.89 -24.14
N ASN A 126 -42.76 30.95 -23.23
CA ASN A 126 -43.75 30.38 -22.31
C ASN A 126 -44.26 31.39 -21.26
N ASP A 127 -43.43 32.36 -20.83
CA ASP A 127 -43.84 33.42 -19.89
C ASP A 127 -44.76 34.47 -20.56
N LEU A 128 -44.71 34.61 -21.89
CA LEU A 128 -45.61 35.48 -22.65
C LEU A 128 -46.99 34.83 -22.87
N GLU A 129 -47.07 33.51 -23.01
CA GLU A 129 -48.33 32.78 -23.21
C GLU A 129 -49.16 32.58 -21.92
N MET A 130 -48.54 32.75 -20.74
CA MET A 130 -49.23 32.59 -19.43
C MET A 130 -49.70 33.91 -18.81
N GLY A 131 -49.40 35.05 -19.46
CA GLY A 131 -49.78 36.41 -19.04
C GLY A 131 -50.96 37.02 -19.81
N THR A 132 -51.60 36.25 -20.69
CA THR A 132 -52.87 36.56 -21.37
C THR A 132 -53.98 35.67 -20.83
#